data_AF-A0A1R0KK73-F1
#
_entry.id   AF-A0A1R0KK73-F1
#
_cell.length_a   1.000
_cell.length_b   1.000
_cell.length_c   1.000
_cell.angle_alpha   90.00
_cell.angle_beta   90.00
_cell.angle_gamma   90.00
#
_symmetry.space_group_name_H-M   'P 1'
#
loop_
_entity.id
_entity.type
_entity.pdbx_description
1 polymer ?
#
loop_
_entity_poly.entity_id
_entity_poly.type
_entity_poly.pdbx_seq_one_letter_code
_entity_poly.pdbx_strand_id
1 'polypeptide(L)'
;MTRISPRYLLQFGEPAGYLDFARFGPPSHAVLDTTASLLDRSTKAGPSTVDDLMRQETRAKAAAARLSGSDTDHTVLLPHTSLGLFQAAFNAPGGEALVSASEFPANTYPWARAEQAGRLTVRRLPLGNVTPDAVKAALTPETSLVSVSAVDFRTGYRADLAAIREVAGDRLLVVDGIQGFGVTAAPWEVADVLVVGGQKWLRAGWGTGFAVLSDRALERMEPILSGWTGARDPGLFDDEIHPADDTAAAWSISNLSPITSGAFAAALELVEEAGVEAIAGRIAERVGELEEVVESVGGEVVSAVERRAGILAFTLPGHAAEQVGAALATAGIAATVRPEHVRLSPHASTPASTAELVRTALERLTKPVRFFEAPVVASATSGDLLTALVPAVHALAAMLGPGNEVLLHDLSRLPDSIVAIAGDLTGRTVGGPMTDLLLGLVRRGTTQDLTNYETHGPDGRAIRSSTLFLRDADGVAIGCLCVNRLSDGAPKANGHEPETFPPDVDSLQRFLIGRAVAKAGIPVDLMKKRHKAAVVRELDEAGFFLIKDSVDHLAGELDVTRYTIYNYLNEIRAT
;
A
#
# COMPACT_ATOMS: atom_id res chain seq x y z
N MET A 1 -5.67 25.88 23.33
CA MET A 1 -4.97 24.78 22.64
C MET A 1 -3.65 24.51 23.35
N THR A 2 -3.46 23.29 23.83
CA THR A 2 -2.18 22.85 24.43
C THR A 2 -1.13 22.81 23.33
N ARG A 3 -0.05 23.59 23.46
CA ARG A 3 1.04 23.56 22.48
C ARG A 3 1.82 22.26 22.64
N ILE A 4 2.08 21.57 21.53
CA ILE A 4 2.90 20.37 21.53
C ILE A 4 4.35 20.71 21.91
N SER A 5 4.98 19.83 22.69
CA SER A 5 6.35 20.03 23.16
C SER A 5 7.34 20.01 21.99
N PRO A 6 8.26 20.99 21.87
CA PRO A 6 9.35 20.93 20.90
C PRO A 6 10.22 19.68 21.05
N ARG A 7 10.37 19.16 22.28
CA ARG A 7 11.12 17.93 22.56
C ARG A 7 10.51 16.72 21.86
N TYR A 8 9.18 16.64 21.78
CA TYR A 8 8.50 15.59 21.02
C TYR A 8 8.79 15.72 19.53
N LEU A 9 8.70 16.93 18.96
CA LEU A 9 8.94 17.14 17.52
C LEU A 9 10.37 16.79 17.09
N LEU A 10 11.37 17.06 17.95
CA LEU A 10 12.78 16.73 17.68
C LEU A 10 13.08 15.22 17.66
N GLN A 11 12.12 14.37 18.06
CA GLN A 11 12.26 12.91 18.00
C GLN A 11 12.12 12.35 16.59
N PHE A 12 11.78 13.17 15.60
CA PHE A 12 11.30 12.72 14.30
C PHE A 12 12.08 13.41 13.18
N GLY A 13 12.43 12.65 12.14
CA GLY A 13 13.30 13.07 11.05
C GLY A 13 12.77 12.69 9.66
N GLU A 14 11.50 12.30 9.55
CA GLU A 14 10.88 11.99 8.28
C GLU A 14 10.85 13.20 7.33
N PRO A 15 10.91 12.98 6.00
CA PRO A 15 10.81 14.06 5.04
C PRO A 15 9.46 14.79 5.12
N ALA A 16 9.46 16.09 4.78
CA ALA A 16 8.25 16.91 4.73
C ALA A 16 7.13 16.31 3.85
N GLY A 17 7.48 15.59 2.78
CA GLY A 17 6.52 14.93 1.89
C GLY A 17 5.87 13.67 2.47
N TYR A 18 6.21 13.21 3.68
CA TYR A 18 5.63 11.98 4.23
C TYR A 18 4.22 12.20 4.80
N LEU A 19 3.20 11.72 4.09
CA LEU A 19 1.77 11.83 4.45
C LEU A 19 1.08 10.46 4.48
N ASP A 20 1.80 9.39 4.84
CA ASP A 20 1.27 8.01 4.84
C ASP A 20 1.25 7.36 6.24
N PHE A 21 1.08 8.17 7.30
CA PHE A 21 1.08 7.71 8.70
C PHE A 21 -0.03 6.70 9.05
N ALA A 22 -1.16 6.74 8.33
CA ALA A 22 -2.23 5.75 8.48
C ALA A 22 -1.87 4.36 7.92
N ARG A 23 -0.74 4.24 7.19
CA ARG A 23 -0.15 2.98 6.72
C ARG A 23 1.00 2.55 7.63
N PHE A 24 1.93 3.46 7.91
CA PHE A 24 3.11 3.21 8.75
C PHE A 24 3.58 4.52 9.38
N GLY A 25 3.95 4.49 10.66
CA GLY A 25 4.58 5.63 11.34
C GLY A 25 6.05 5.37 11.56
N PRO A 26 6.96 6.08 10.87
CA PRO A 26 8.40 5.95 11.07
C PRO A 26 8.76 6.12 12.56
N PRO A 27 9.54 5.23 13.18
CA PRO A 27 9.83 5.33 14.60
C PRO A 27 10.57 6.60 15.02
N SER A 28 10.46 6.97 16.29
CA SER A 28 11.26 8.07 16.86
C SER A 28 12.73 7.70 17.03
N HIS A 29 13.58 8.72 17.20
CA HIS A 29 14.95 8.56 17.66
C HIS A 29 15.01 7.82 19.01
N ALA A 30 14.13 8.13 19.97
CA ALA A 30 14.09 7.38 21.24
C ALA A 30 13.77 5.88 21.06
N VAL A 31 12.90 5.52 20.12
CA VAL A 31 12.62 4.11 19.80
C VAL A 31 13.84 3.43 19.19
N LEU A 32 14.52 4.11 18.26
CA LEU A 32 15.77 3.63 17.66
C LEU A 32 16.86 3.41 18.72
N ASP A 33 17.09 4.41 19.57
CA ASP A 33 18.11 4.39 20.62
C ASP A 33 17.83 3.29 21.65
N THR A 34 16.56 3.13 22.06
CA THR A 34 16.14 2.08 23.00
C THR A 34 16.35 0.70 22.38
N THR A 35 15.96 0.52 21.12
CA THR A 35 16.17 -0.74 20.38
C THR A 35 17.65 -1.10 20.30
N ALA A 36 18.49 -0.15 19.86
CA ALA A 36 19.92 -0.35 19.71
C ALA A 36 20.60 -0.64 21.06
N SER A 37 20.22 0.09 22.11
CA SER A 37 20.77 -0.10 23.45
C SER A 37 20.41 -1.46 24.04
N LEU A 38 19.15 -1.89 23.93
CA LEU A 38 18.72 -3.19 24.44
C LEU A 38 19.38 -4.34 23.66
N LEU A 39 19.53 -4.19 22.34
CA LEU A 39 20.21 -5.18 21.51
C LEU A 39 21.71 -5.26 21.87
N ASP A 40 22.40 -4.13 22.03
CA ASP A 40 23.79 -4.09 22.51
C ASP A 40 23.93 -4.79 23.86
N ARG A 41 23.02 -4.50 24.81
CA ARG A 41 23.03 -5.15 26.12
C ARG A 41 22.84 -6.66 26.04
N SER A 42 22.02 -7.15 25.11
CA SER A 42 21.79 -8.58 24.92
C SER A 42 23.07 -9.34 24.51
N THR A 43 24.04 -8.65 23.90
CA THR A 43 25.34 -9.24 23.51
C THR A 43 26.29 -9.51 24.69
N LYS A 44 26.06 -8.90 25.86
CA LYS A 44 26.96 -8.99 27.02
C LYS A 44 26.66 -10.19 27.93
N ALA A 45 25.40 -10.64 27.98
CA ALA A 45 24.91 -11.82 28.69
C ALA A 45 25.43 -11.99 30.15
N GLY A 46 25.25 -10.96 31.00
CA GLY A 46 25.51 -11.04 32.44
C GLY A 46 24.34 -11.66 33.24
N PRO A 47 24.52 -11.91 34.55
CA PRO A 47 23.53 -12.61 35.37
C PRO A 47 22.14 -11.95 35.43
N SER A 48 22.06 -10.62 35.34
CA SER A 48 20.79 -9.88 35.34
C SER A 48 20.27 -9.52 33.95
N THR A 49 20.99 -9.89 32.87
CA THR A 49 20.69 -9.39 31.53
C THR A 49 19.28 -9.78 31.07
N VAL A 50 18.88 -11.03 31.30
CA VAL A 50 17.55 -11.52 30.89
C VAL A 50 16.45 -10.80 31.68
N ASP A 51 16.58 -10.70 33.01
CA ASP A 51 15.60 -10.01 33.84
C ASP A 51 15.46 -8.54 33.44
N ASP A 52 16.57 -7.86 33.17
CA ASP A 52 16.59 -6.46 32.75
C ASP A 52 15.91 -6.23 31.39
N LEU A 53 16.07 -7.20 30.48
CA LEU A 53 15.40 -7.21 29.18
C LEU A 53 13.90 -7.48 29.35
N MET A 54 13.52 -8.49 30.14
CA MET A 54 12.12 -8.86 30.38
C MET A 54 11.34 -7.73 31.07
N ARG A 55 11.97 -6.90 31.92
CA ARG A 55 11.33 -5.72 32.53
C ARG A 55 10.81 -4.70 31.51
N GLN A 56 11.26 -4.73 30.25
CA GLN A 56 10.73 -3.85 29.22
C GLN A 56 9.27 -4.15 28.87
N GLU A 57 8.83 -5.41 28.99
CA GLU A 57 7.43 -5.77 28.84
C GLU A 57 6.57 -5.10 29.92
N THR A 58 6.97 -5.20 31.18
CA THR A 58 6.28 -4.54 32.30
C THR A 58 6.20 -3.02 32.10
N ARG A 59 7.30 -2.40 31.62
CA ARG A 59 7.35 -0.96 31.33
C ARG A 59 6.34 -0.57 30.25
N ALA A 60 6.32 -1.27 29.12
CA ALA A 60 5.38 -1.00 28.03
C ALA A 60 3.92 -1.23 28.44
N LYS A 61 3.66 -2.33 29.15
CA LYS A 61 2.34 -2.67 29.70
C LYS A 61 1.82 -1.56 30.64
N ALA A 62 2.67 -1.07 31.54
CA ALA A 62 2.30 0.03 32.43
C ALA A 62 2.03 1.35 31.68
N ALA A 63 2.81 1.67 30.65
CA ALA A 63 2.58 2.87 29.83
C ALA A 63 1.28 2.77 29.00
N ALA A 64 0.99 1.59 28.44
CA ALA A 64 -0.25 1.33 27.72
C ALA A 64 -1.47 1.49 28.66
N ALA A 65 -1.43 0.88 29.84
CA ALA A 65 -2.49 0.97 30.85
C ALA A 65 -2.81 2.42 31.23
N ARG A 66 -1.78 3.24 31.51
CA ARG A 66 -1.99 4.67 31.83
C ARG A 66 -2.63 5.44 30.68
N LEU A 67 -2.15 5.24 29.45
CA LEU A 67 -2.69 5.93 28.26
C LEU A 67 -4.12 5.50 27.91
N SER A 68 -4.51 4.27 28.23
CA SER A 68 -5.86 3.77 28.02
C SER A 68 -6.82 4.04 29.19
N GLY A 69 -6.34 4.63 30.29
CA GLY A 69 -7.15 4.83 31.50
C GLY A 69 -7.51 3.53 32.23
N SER A 70 -6.64 2.51 32.14
CA SER A 70 -6.82 1.19 32.72
C SER A 70 -5.66 0.85 33.68
N ASP A 71 -5.55 -0.41 34.09
CA ASP A 71 -4.47 -0.93 34.93
C ASP A 71 -3.74 -2.10 34.25
N THR A 72 -2.69 -2.59 34.91
CA THR A 72 -1.87 -3.68 34.40
C THR A 72 -2.59 -5.03 34.40
N ASP A 73 -3.54 -5.28 35.30
CA ASP A 73 -4.25 -6.56 35.33
C ASP A 73 -5.22 -6.62 34.13
N HIS A 74 -5.73 -5.48 33.69
CA HIS A 74 -6.57 -5.37 32.51
C HIS A 74 -5.82 -5.21 31.19
N THR A 75 -4.48 -5.17 31.19
CA THR A 75 -3.66 -4.90 29.99
C THR A 75 -2.72 -6.06 29.64
N VAL A 76 -2.65 -6.44 28.37
CA VAL A 76 -1.70 -7.45 27.85
C VAL A 76 -1.01 -6.96 26.59
N LEU A 77 0.29 -7.21 26.44
CA LEU A 77 1.01 -6.88 25.21
C LEU A 77 0.77 -7.92 24.14
N LEU A 78 0.74 -7.46 22.89
CA LEU A 78 0.51 -8.28 21.70
C LEU A 78 1.49 -7.86 20.59
N PRO A 79 1.85 -8.72 19.64
CA PRO A 79 2.75 -8.36 18.56
C PRO A 79 2.11 -7.42 17.52
N HIS A 80 0.78 -7.38 17.42
CA HIS A 80 0.03 -6.52 16.49
C HIS A 80 -1.49 -6.65 16.69
N THR A 81 -2.24 -5.66 16.20
CA THR A 81 -3.71 -5.62 16.26
C THR A 81 -4.40 -6.88 15.75
N SER A 82 -3.91 -7.47 14.65
CA SER A 82 -4.55 -8.67 14.10
C SER A 82 -4.60 -9.82 15.10
N LEU A 83 -3.57 -10.01 15.96
CA LEU A 83 -3.58 -11.11 16.92
C LEU A 83 -4.62 -10.86 18.01
N GLY A 84 -4.70 -9.64 18.52
CA GLY A 84 -5.70 -9.28 19.54
C GLY A 84 -7.13 -9.42 19.03
N LEU A 85 -7.39 -9.06 17.76
CA LEU A 85 -8.71 -9.27 17.16
C LEU A 85 -9.01 -10.75 16.88
N PHE A 86 -8.00 -11.56 16.54
CA PHE A 86 -8.14 -13.02 16.49
C PHE A 86 -8.48 -13.60 17.86
N GLN A 87 -7.81 -13.16 18.92
CA GLN A 87 -8.13 -13.58 20.29
C GLN A 87 -9.54 -13.14 20.68
N ALA A 88 -9.92 -11.89 20.44
CA ALA A 88 -11.28 -11.40 20.71
C ALA A 88 -12.35 -12.24 19.99
N ALA A 89 -12.12 -12.61 18.73
CA ALA A 89 -13.06 -13.39 17.95
C ALA A 89 -13.17 -14.86 18.42
N PHE A 90 -12.04 -15.51 18.74
CA PHE A 90 -12.04 -16.91 19.19
C PHE A 90 -12.49 -17.06 20.65
N ASN A 91 -12.21 -16.06 21.48
CA ASN A 91 -12.55 -16.03 22.89
C ASN A 91 -13.96 -15.48 23.16
N ALA A 92 -14.69 -15.05 22.13
CA ALA A 92 -16.04 -14.53 22.26
C ALA A 92 -16.99 -15.58 22.91
N PRO A 93 -18.03 -15.14 23.66
CA PRO A 93 -18.98 -16.02 24.37
C PRO A 93 -19.91 -16.85 23.46
N GLY A 94 -19.67 -16.88 22.15
CA GLY A 94 -20.59 -17.40 21.14
C GLY A 94 -21.73 -16.43 20.82
N GLY A 95 -22.81 -16.94 20.21
CA GLY A 95 -23.91 -16.12 19.70
C GLY A 95 -23.57 -15.43 18.37
N GLU A 96 -24.13 -14.24 18.14
CA GLU A 96 -23.92 -13.46 16.92
C GLU A 96 -22.97 -12.26 17.17
N ALA A 97 -21.93 -12.13 16.36
CA ALA A 97 -21.05 -10.96 16.34
C ALA A 97 -21.47 -10.00 15.22
N LEU A 98 -21.72 -8.74 15.57
CA LEU A 98 -22.03 -7.67 14.63
C LEU A 98 -20.74 -6.95 14.20
N VAL A 99 -20.39 -7.04 12.92
CA VAL A 99 -19.13 -6.52 12.37
C VAL A 99 -19.40 -5.75 11.08
N SER A 100 -18.80 -4.57 10.88
CA SER A 100 -18.97 -3.88 9.60
C SER A 100 -18.29 -4.60 8.43
N ALA A 101 -18.97 -4.63 7.28
CA ALA A 101 -18.37 -5.11 6.03
C ALA A 101 -17.28 -4.17 5.51
N SER A 102 -17.25 -2.93 6.00
CA SER A 102 -16.28 -1.90 5.64
C SER A 102 -15.04 -1.86 6.55
N GLU A 103 -14.96 -2.73 7.56
CA GLU A 103 -13.80 -2.86 8.43
C GLU A 103 -12.52 -3.23 7.66
N PHE A 104 -11.36 -2.83 8.18
CA PHE A 104 -10.08 -3.30 7.65
C PHE A 104 -9.99 -4.83 7.76
N PRO A 105 -9.29 -5.54 6.85
CA PRO A 105 -9.14 -7.00 6.91
C PRO A 105 -8.79 -7.58 8.28
N ALA A 106 -7.94 -6.90 9.06
CA ALA A 106 -7.59 -7.33 10.42
C ALA A 106 -8.80 -7.42 11.36
N ASN A 107 -9.89 -6.70 11.09
CA ASN A 107 -11.15 -6.73 11.83
C ASN A 107 -12.32 -7.35 11.03
N THR A 108 -12.04 -8.11 9.96
CA THR A 108 -13.06 -8.92 9.25
C THR A 108 -12.70 -10.39 9.18
N TYR A 109 -11.42 -10.71 8.98
CA TYR A 109 -10.94 -12.10 8.92
C TYR A 109 -11.08 -12.84 10.25
N PRO A 110 -10.74 -12.28 11.44
CA PRO A 110 -10.92 -12.96 12.71
C PRO A 110 -12.31 -13.55 12.91
N TRP A 111 -13.33 -12.72 12.71
CA TRP A 111 -14.73 -13.08 12.85
C TRP A 111 -15.15 -14.16 11.85
N ALA A 112 -14.72 -14.02 10.59
CA ALA A 112 -14.99 -15.05 9.56
C ALA A 112 -14.34 -16.40 9.91
N ARG A 113 -13.13 -16.40 10.49
CA ARG A 113 -12.46 -17.64 10.92
C ARG A 113 -13.10 -18.23 12.17
N ALA A 114 -13.53 -17.41 13.11
CA ALA A 114 -14.28 -17.87 14.28
C ALA A 114 -15.63 -18.49 13.88
N GLU A 115 -16.33 -17.91 12.91
CA GLU A 115 -17.56 -18.47 12.33
C GLU A 115 -17.31 -19.81 11.62
N GLN A 116 -16.27 -19.90 10.78
CA GLN A 116 -15.86 -21.15 10.14
C GLN A 116 -15.48 -22.25 11.15
N ALA A 117 -14.93 -21.86 12.30
CA ALA A 117 -14.61 -22.77 13.40
C ALA A 117 -15.83 -23.13 14.26
N GLY A 118 -17.03 -22.61 13.95
CA GLY A 118 -18.27 -22.88 14.69
C GLY A 118 -18.34 -22.21 16.07
N ARG A 119 -17.54 -21.16 16.32
CA ARG A 119 -17.52 -20.45 17.62
C ARG A 119 -18.67 -19.46 17.78
N LEU A 120 -19.07 -18.81 16.69
CA LEU A 120 -20.10 -17.76 16.65
C LEU A 120 -20.69 -17.66 15.23
N THR A 121 -21.71 -16.83 15.04
CA THR A 121 -22.18 -16.39 13.71
C THR A 121 -21.84 -14.92 13.48
N VAL A 122 -21.65 -14.51 12.22
CA VAL A 122 -21.31 -13.12 11.88
C VAL A 122 -22.46 -12.45 11.16
N ARG A 123 -22.96 -11.36 11.75
CA ARG A 123 -23.84 -10.41 11.07
C ARG A 123 -23.03 -9.23 10.56
N ARG A 124 -23.23 -8.88 9.30
CA ARG A 124 -22.55 -7.74 8.67
C ARG A 124 -23.41 -6.48 8.73
N LEU A 125 -22.84 -5.36 9.17
CA LEU A 125 -23.46 -4.05 8.95
C LEU A 125 -23.42 -3.68 7.45
N PRO A 126 -24.36 -2.84 6.99
CA PRO A 126 -24.29 -2.24 5.65
C PRO A 126 -22.96 -1.53 5.38
N LEU A 127 -22.62 -1.38 4.10
CA LEU A 127 -21.44 -0.62 3.69
C LEU A 127 -21.56 0.85 4.14
N GLY A 128 -20.44 1.44 4.55
CA GLY A 128 -20.37 2.83 4.98
C GLY A 128 -19.80 3.01 6.38
N ASN A 129 -20.07 4.17 6.96
CA ASN A 129 -19.62 4.53 8.30
C ASN A 129 -20.42 3.75 9.36
N VAL A 130 -19.74 3.30 10.42
CA VAL A 130 -20.40 2.66 11.56
C VAL A 130 -20.99 3.73 12.47
N THR A 131 -22.31 3.92 12.41
CA THR A 131 -23.05 4.87 13.24
C THR A 131 -23.85 4.15 14.33
N PRO A 132 -24.19 4.83 15.44
CA PRO A 132 -25.05 4.26 16.48
C PRO A 132 -26.39 3.76 15.93
N ASP A 133 -27.00 4.50 14.99
CA ASP A 133 -28.27 4.11 14.36
C ASP A 133 -28.12 2.84 13.52
N ALA A 134 -27.02 2.72 12.75
CA ALA A 134 -26.74 1.53 11.96
C ALA A 134 -26.52 0.30 12.84
N VAL A 135 -25.78 0.47 13.96
CA VAL A 135 -25.61 -0.58 14.97
C VAL A 135 -26.96 -0.97 15.55
N LYS A 136 -27.72 -0.01 16.09
CA LYS A 136 -29.03 -0.23 16.71
C LYS A 136 -30.01 -0.96 15.80
N ALA A 137 -30.06 -0.58 14.52
CA ALA A 137 -30.94 -1.19 13.54
C ALA A 137 -30.55 -2.64 13.18
N ALA A 138 -29.29 -3.01 13.37
CA ALA A 138 -28.77 -4.34 13.03
C ALA A 138 -28.68 -5.30 14.23
N LEU A 139 -28.84 -4.82 15.45
CA LEU A 139 -28.84 -5.65 16.65
C LEU A 139 -30.02 -6.64 16.66
N THR A 140 -29.73 -7.86 17.08
CA THR A 140 -30.71 -8.93 17.31
C THR A 140 -30.67 -9.38 18.77
N PRO A 141 -31.68 -10.13 19.25
CA PRO A 141 -31.59 -10.81 20.55
C PRO A 141 -30.38 -11.74 20.68
N GLU A 142 -29.89 -12.29 19.56
CA GLU A 142 -28.75 -13.21 19.50
C GLU A 142 -27.40 -12.50 19.48
N THR A 143 -27.37 -11.19 19.16
CA THR A 143 -26.12 -10.43 19.14
C THR A 143 -25.52 -10.40 20.54
N SER A 144 -24.31 -10.94 20.68
CA SER A 144 -23.54 -10.97 21.94
C SER A 144 -22.44 -9.91 21.97
N LEU A 145 -21.98 -9.47 20.79
CA LEU A 145 -20.83 -8.57 20.64
C LEU A 145 -20.95 -7.69 19.39
N VAL A 146 -20.42 -6.47 19.49
CA VAL A 146 -20.24 -5.53 18.39
C VAL A 146 -18.74 -5.25 18.21
N SER A 147 -18.21 -5.41 17.00
CA SER A 147 -16.84 -5.01 16.67
C SER A 147 -16.81 -3.79 15.74
N VAL A 148 -16.00 -2.80 16.08
CA VAL A 148 -15.89 -1.53 15.34
C VAL A 148 -14.46 -0.99 15.34
N SER A 149 -14.00 -0.45 14.21
CA SER A 149 -12.83 0.43 14.20
C SER A 149 -13.17 1.79 14.80
N ALA A 150 -12.38 2.26 15.77
CA ALA A 150 -12.55 3.61 16.34
C ALA A 150 -12.42 4.71 15.28
N VAL A 151 -11.55 4.49 14.29
CA VAL A 151 -11.33 5.38 13.15
C VAL A 151 -11.26 4.55 11.87
N ASP A 152 -12.10 4.88 10.90
CA ASP A 152 -12.12 4.25 9.59
C ASP A 152 -10.79 4.49 8.85
N PHE A 153 -10.11 3.41 8.44
CA PHE A 153 -8.81 3.51 7.80
C PHE A 153 -8.84 4.17 6.41
N ARG A 154 -9.99 4.21 5.74
CA ARG A 154 -10.16 4.76 4.39
C ARG A 154 -10.33 6.26 4.47
N THR A 155 -11.28 6.71 5.29
CA THR A 155 -11.77 8.10 5.29
C THR A 155 -11.40 8.88 6.55
N GLY A 156 -10.93 8.23 7.61
CA GLY A 156 -10.71 8.88 8.90
C GLY A 156 -11.97 9.15 9.72
N TYR A 157 -13.12 8.59 9.33
CA TYR A 157 -14.35 8.74 10.10
C TYR A 157 -14.17 8.16 11.51
N ARG A 158 -14.37 9.00 12.53
CA ARG A 158 -14.31 8.64 13.95
C ARG A 158 -15.68 8.13 14.41
N ALA A 159 -15.72 6.87 14.82
CA ALA A 159 -16.91 6.25 15.37
C ALA A 159 -17.29 6.90 16.71
N ASP A 160 -18.60 6.99 16.98
CA ASP A 160 -19.10 7.47 18.27
C ASP A 160 -19.07 6.35 19.30
N LEU A 161 -17.91 6.11 19.91
CA LEU A 161 -17.76 4.96 20.80
C LEU A 161 -18.74 5.02 22.00
N ALA A 162 -18.99 6.21 22.54
CA ALA A 162 -19.95 6.40 23.64
C ALA A 162 -21.38 6.08 23.19
N ALA A 163 -21.86 6.66 22.08
CA ALA A 163 -23.21 6.36 21.61
C ALA A 163 -23.35 4.91 21.08
N ILE A 164 -22.28 4.31 20.54
CA ILE A 164 -22.25 2.89 20.16
C ILE A 164 -22.36 2.00 21.41
N ARG A 165 -21.64 2.32 22.49
CA ARG A 165 -21.77 1.64 23.79
C ARG A 165 -23.19 1.71 24.32
N GLU A 166 -23.83 2.88 24.26
CA GLU A 166 -25.23 3.07 24.70
C GLU A 166 -26.18 2.15 23.93
N VAL A 167 -26.10 2.11 22.60
CA VAL A 167 -26.98 1.24 21.80
C VAL A 167 -26.64 -0.26 21.93
N ALA A 168 -25.37 -0.61 22.11
CA ALA A 168 -24.93 -1.99 22.31
C ALA A 168 -25.49 -2.60 23.62
N GLY A 169 -25.72 -1.75 24.64
CA GLY A 169 -26.39 -2.15 25.88
C GLY A 169 -25.53 -3.07 26.74
N ASP A 170 -25.89 -4.34 26.88
CA ASP A 170 -25.10 -5.34 27.62
C ASP A 170 -24.21 -6.24 26.72
N ARG A 171 -24.12 -5.94 25.43
CA ARG A 171 -23.24 -6.69 24.52
C ARG A 171 -21.80 -6.26 24.70
N LEU A 172 -20.86 -7.15 24.43
CA LEU A 172 -19.44 -6.78 24.44
C LEU A 172 -19.14 -5.83 23.26
N LEU A 173 -18.35 -4.79 23.50
CA LEU A 173 -17.88 -3.85 22.50
C LEU A 173 -16.38 -4.05 22.28
N VAL A 174 -16.02 -4.56 21.09
CA VAL A 174 -14.62 -4.71 20.66
C VAL A 174 -14.25 -3.53 19.77
N VAL A 175 -13.17 -2.85 20.13
CA VAL A 175 -12.70 -1.65 19.44
C VAL A 175 -11.31 -1.87 18.86
N ASP A 176 -11.19 -1.77 17.53
CA ASP A 176 -9.89 -1.60 16.87
C ASP A 176 -9.46 -0.12 16.97
N GLY A 177 -8.48 0.14 17.84
CA GLY A 177 -7.94 1.47 18.11
C GLY A 177 -6.77 1.87 17.20
N ILE A 178 -6.36 1.03 16.23
CA ILE A 178 -5.08 1.19 15.53
C ILE A 178 -4.94 2.50 14.76
N GLN A 179 -6.04 3.14 14.36
CA GLN A 179 -6.03 4.39 13.59
C GLN A 179 -6.24 5.65 14.45
N GLY A 180 -6.45 5.53 15.76
CA GLY A 180 -6.79 6.67 16.62
C GLY A 180 -6.08 6.70 17.98
N PHE A 181 -5.65 5.55 18.51
CA PHE A 181 -5.05 5.50 19.85
C PHE A 181 -3.75 6.30 19.91
N GLY A 182 -3.63 7.14 20.95
CA GLY A 182 -2.48 8.03 21.17
C GLY A 182 -2.48 9.33 20.33
N VAL A 183 -3.40 9.47 19.38
CA VAL A 183 -3.46 10.63 18.46
C VAL A 183 -4.86 11.22 18.30
N THR A 184 -5.85 10.66 18.99
CA THR A 184 -7.23 11.13 19.00
C THR A 184 -7.77 10.96 20.41
N ALA A 185 -8.41 12.01 20.93
CA ALA A 185 -9.19 11.91 22.14
C ALA A 185 -10.47 11.10 21.86
N ALA A 186 -10.61 9.96 22.52
CA ALA A 186 -11.77 9.09 22.45
C ALA A 186 -11.97 8.42 23.82
N PRO A 187 -13.20 8.05 24.18
CA PRO A 187 -13.50 7.40 25.45
C PRO A 187 -13.16 5.90 25.35
N TRP A 188 -11.87 5.57 25.41
CA TRP A 188 -11.36 4.21 25.21
C TRP A 188 -11.93 3.20 26.22
N GLU A 189 -12.27 3.67 27.42
CA GLU A 189 -12.84 2.91 28.54
C GLU A 189 -14.23 2.33 28.28
N VAL A 190 -14.94 2.79 27.25
CA VAL A 190 -16.25 2.22 26.88
C VAL A 190 -16.12 0.88 26.16
N ALA A 191 -14.93 0.55 25.67
CA ALA A 191 -14.64 -0.72 25.04
C ALA A 191 -14.54 -1.84 26.07
N ASP A 192 -15.21 -2.95 25.84
CA ASP A 192 -14.99 -4.16 26.63
C ASP A 192 -13.66 -4.82 26.25
N VAL A 193 -13.25 -4.70 24.98
CA VAL A 193 -11.93 -5.05 24.48
C VAL A 193 -11.42 -3.92 23.59
N LEU A 194 -10.29 -3.32 23.92
CA LEU A 194 -9.56 -2.39 23.06
C LEU A 194 -8.32 -3.09 22.51
N VAL A 195 -8.11 -3.06 21.19
CA VAL A 195 -6.90 -3.61 20.56
C VAL A 195 -6.16 -2.54 19.79
N VAL A 196 -4.85 -2.41 20.01
CA VAL A 196 -4.01 -1.35 19.40
C VAL A 196 -2.69 -1.93 18.91
N GLY A 197 -2.23 -1.44 17.76
CA GLY A 197 -0.94 -1.76 17.17
C GLY A 197 -0.02 -0.53 17.17
N GLY A 198 1.27 -0.72 17.45
CA GLY A 198 2.22 0.37 17.62
C GLY A 198 2.85 0.91 16.34
N GLN A 199 2.74 0.20 15.21
CA GLN A 199 3.48 0.50 13.98
C GLN A 199 2.96 1.70 13.17
N LYS A 200 1.79 2.25 13.52
CA LYS A 200 1.17 3.39 12.83
C LYS A 200 1.35 4.64 13.68
N TRP A 201 0.28 5.13 14.28
CA TRP A 201 0.21 6.43 14.94
C TRP A 201 1.07 6.57 16.19
N LEU A 202 1.29 5.46 16.91
CA LEU A 202 2.21 5.40 18.05
C LEU A 202 3.68 5.39 17.64
N ARG A 203 3.99 5.09 16.36
CA ARG A 203 5.36 5.14 15.81
C ARG A 203 6.37 4.29 16.59
N ALA A 204 5.94 3.10 17.01
CA ALA A 204 6.74 2.16 17.80
C ALA A 204 7.49 1.11 16.98
N GLY A 205 7.20 1.01 15.68
CA GLY A 205 7.71 -0.04 14.80
C GLY A 205 6.85 -1.31 14.83
N TRP A 206 7.26 -2.31 14.04
CA TRP A 206 6.54 -3.59 13.90
C TRP A 206 6.73 -4.50 15.12
N GLY A 207 5.81 -5.44 15.33
CA GLY A 207 5.90 -6.37 16.45
C GLY A 207 5.53 -5.75 17.80
N THR A 208 4.72 -4.68 17.78
CA THR A 208 4.29 -3.94 18.96
C THR A 208 2.77 -3.73 18.94
N GLY A 209 2.14 -3.87 20.10
CA GLY A 209 0.70 -3.75 20.29
C GLY A 209 0.28 -4.17 21.69
N PHE A 210 -0.98 -3.95 22.02
CA PHE A 210 -1.58 -4.39 23.27
C PHE A 210 -3.09 -4.59 23.10
N ALA A 211 -3.68 -5.28 24.06
CA ALA A 211 -5.10 -5.24 24.31
C ALA A 211 -5.39 -4.81 25.75
N VAL A 212 -6.53 -4.14 25.93
CA VAL A 212 -7.14 -3.91 27.23
C VAL A 212 -8.46 -4.67 27.28
N LEU A 213 -8.71 -5.36 28.38
CA LEU A 213 -9.95 -6.05 28.66
C LEU A 213 -10.66 -5.37 29.82
N SER A 214 -11.97 -5.22 29.75
CA SER A 214 -12.80 -4.85 30.89
C SER A 214 -13.11 -6.06 31.78
N ASP A 215 -13.59 -5.84 32.99
CA ASP A 215 -14.15 -6.89 33.87
C ASP A 215 -15.17 -7.77 33.14
N ARG A 216 -16.05 -7.14 32.33
CA ARG A 216 -17.08 -7.84 31.54
C ARG A 216 -16.47 -8.76 30.49
N ALA A 217 -15.35 -8.36 29.88
CA ALA A 217 -14.65 -9.20 28.93
C ALA A 217 -13.92 -10.35 29.64
N LEU A 218 -13.27 -10.09 30.77
CA LEU A 218 -12.61 -11.13 31.58
C LEU A 218 -13.61 -12.17 32.11
N GLU A 219 -14.81 -11.74 32.52
CA GLU A 219 -15.86 -12.64 33.02
C GLU A 219 -16.50 -13.48 31.90
N ARG A 220 -16.73 -12.88 30.72
CA ARG A 220 -17.57 -13.48 29.68
C ARG A 220 -16.80 -14.13 28.54
N MET A 221 -15.52 -13.79 28.33
CA MET A 221 -14.71 -14.38 27.28
C MET A 221 -13.97 -15.63 27.77
N GLU A 222 -13.83 -16.62 26.89
CA GLU A 222 -13.12 -17.86 27.16
C GLU A 222 -11.72 -17.78 26.51
N PRO A 223 -10.61 -17.66 27.27
CA PRO A 223 -9.27 -17.47 26.71
C PRO A 223 -8.69 -18.76 26.07
N ILE A 224 -9.23 -19.14 24.91
CA ILE A 224 -8.85 -20.36 24.17
C ILE A 224 -7.44 -20.26 23.60
N LEU A 225 -7.09 -19.08 23.07
CA LEU A 225 -5.77 -18.80 22.53
C LEU A 225 -4.86 -18.24 23.62
N SER A 226 -4.63 -19.07 24.64
CA SER A 226 -3.73 -18.83 25.78
C SER A 226 -2.55 -19.81 25.73
N GLY A 227 -1.35 -19.36 26.13
CA GLY A 227 -0.16 -20.19 26.19
C GLY A 227 0.50 -20.16 27.57
N TRP A 228 1.71 -20.73 27.69
CA TRP A 228 2.35 -20.93 29.00
C TRP A 228 2.58 -19.64 29.79
N THR A 229 2.74 -18.49 29.11
CA THR A 229 2.87 -17.18 29.75
C THR A 229 1.55 -16.53 30.17
N GLY A 230 0.42 -17.05 29.68
CA GLY A 230 -0.92 -16.65 30.09
C GLY A 230 -1.61 -17.62 31.03
N ALA A 231 -0.93 -18.70 31.43
CA ALA A 231 -1.39 -19.61 32.45
C ALA A 231 -1.14 -19.01 33.86
N ARG A 232 -1.93 -19.45 34.85
CA ARG A 232 -1.64 -19.17 36.26
C ARG A 232 -0.29 -19.78 36.62
N ASP A 233 0.53 -19.01 37.34
CA ASP A 233 1.87 -19.41 37.76
C ASP A 233 2.78 -19.87 36.61
N PRO A 234 3.07 -19.02 35.60
CA PRO A 234 3.79 -19.41 34.37
C PRO A 234 5.25 -19.86 34.58
N GLY A 235 5.78 -19.73 35.81
CA GLY A 235 7.11 -20.20 36.19
C GLY A 235 7.13 -21.57 36.88
N LEU A 236 5.95 -22.18 37.10
CA LEU A 236 5.83 -23.51 37.69
C LEU A 236 5.95 -24.57 36.57
N PHE A 237 6.92 -25.48 36.73
CA PHE A 237 7.19 -26.57 35.78
C PHE A 237 6.99 -27.91 36.48
N ASP A 238 5.73 -28.34 36.62
CA ASP A 238 5.33 -29.53 37.39
C ASP A 238 4.60 -30.60 36.55
N ASP A 239 4.74 -30.53 35.21
CA ASP A 239 4.11 -31.40 34.22
C ASP A 239 2.55 -31.30 34.15
N GLU A 240 1.94 -30.31 34.82
CA GLU A 240 0.51 -30.01 34.71
C GLU A 240 0.21 -28.88 33.69
N ILE A 241 -1.02 -28.86 33.17
CA ILE A 241 -1.54 -27.73 32.38
C ILE A 241 -2.30 -26.83 33.35
N HIS A 242 -1.68 -25.72 33.74
CA HIS A 242 -2.34 -24.74 34.60
C HIS A 242 -3.46 -24.00 33.84
N PRO A 243 -4.55 -23.63 34.53
CA PRO A 243 -5.62 -22.84 33.94
C PRO A 243 -5.11 -21.47 33.48
N ALA A 244 -5.82 -20.83 32.56
CA ALA A 244 -5.54 -19.45 32.18
C ALA A 244 -5.61 -18.51 33.40
N ASP A 245 -4.82 -17.45 33.36
CA ASP A 245 -4.81 -16.39 34.36
C ASP A 245 -6.19 -15.69 34.44
N ASP A 246 -6.48 -15.06 35.58
CA ASP A 246 -7.77 -14.36 35.79
C ASP A 246 -7.71 -12.90 35.30
N THR A 247 -6.54 -12.45 34.87
CA THR A 247 -6.28 -11.11 34.31
C THR A 247 -6.15 -11.15 32.78
N ALA A 248 -5.94 -10.00 32.16
CA ALA A 248 -5.64 -9.90 30.73
C ALA A 248 -4.39 -10.70 30.31
N ALA A 249 -3.50 -11.05 31.25
CA ALA A 249 -2.39 -11.94 31.00
C ALA A 249 -2.82 -13.29 30.40
N ALA A 250 -4.07 -13.72 30.61
CA ALA A 250 -4.67 -14.89 29.96
C ALA A 250 -4.53 -14.90 28.43
N TRP A 251 -4.44 -13.73 27.80
CA TRP A 251 -4.23 -13.60 26.35
C TRP A 251 -2.76 -13.71 25.93
N SER A 252 -1.83 -13.88 26.86
CA SER A 252 -0.42 -14.10 26.52
C SER A 252 -0.20 -15.54 26.05
N ILE A 253 0.54 -15.71 24.95
CA ILE A 253 0.84 -17.02 24.37
C ILE A 253 2.29 -17.42 24.70
N SER A 254 3.23 -16.50 24.54
CA SER A 254 4.64 -16.68 24.85
C SER A 254 5.29 -15.31 25.09
N ASN A 255 6.52 -15.31 25.60
CA ASN A 255 7.30 -14.08 25.78
C ASN A 255 7.44 -13.33 24.46
N LEU A 256 7.12 -12.04 24.48
CA LEU A 256 7.40 -11.14 23.36
C LEU A 256 8.90 -10.81 23.33
N SER A 257 9.35 -10.24 22.20
CA SER A 257 10.71 -9.72 22.15
C SER A 257 10.86 -8.58 23.17
N PRO A 258 11.84 -8.66 24.10
CA PRO A 258 12.07 -7.58 25.06
C PRO A 258 12.58 -6.31 24.37
N ILE A 259 13.20 -6.46 23.19
CA ILE A 259 13.67 -5.35 22.37
C ILE A 259 12.47 -4.59 21.79
N THR A 260 11.50 -5.30 21.22
CA THR A 260 10.28 -4.66 20.69
C THR A 260 9.40 -4.11 21.80
N SER A 261 9.36 -4.78 22.97
CA SER A 261 8.67 -4.28 24.15
C SER A 261 9.30 -2.97 24.65
N GLY A 262 10.62 -2.86 24.69
CA GLY A 262 11.31 -1.63 25.07
C GLY A 262 11.11 -0.50 24.07
N ALA A 263 11.16 -0.81 22.77
CA ALA A 263 10.77 0.12 21.70
C ALA A 263 9.33 0.63 21.92
N PHE A 264 8.41 -0.28 22.25
CA PHE A 264 7.03 0.09 22.47
C PHE A 264 6.83 0.99 23.69
N ALA A 265 7.49 0.66 24.80
CA ALA A 265 7.50 1.49 26.00
C ALA A 265 7.97 2.93 25.69
N ALA A 266 9.09 3.08 24.98
CA ALA A 266 9.62 4.39 24.62
C ALA A 266 8.65 5.21 23.75
N ALA A 267 7.96 4.56 22.82
CA ALA A 267 6.95 5.21 21.98
C ALA A 267 5.72 5.68 22.78
N LEU A 268 5.20 4.81 23.65
CA LEU A 268 4.05 5.12 24.52
C LEU A 268 4.38 6.26 25.49
N GLU A 269 5.53 6.21 26.14
CA GLU A 269 5.98 7.26 27.07
C GLU A 269 6.19 8.61 26.36
N LEU A 270 6.64 8.62 25.10
CA LEU A 270 6.71 9.86 24.31
C LEU A 270 5.33 10.46 24.02
N VAL A 271 4.33 9.62 23.76
CA VAL A 271 2.94 10.05 23.57
C VAL A 271 2.38 10.60 24.89
N GLU A 272 2.65 9.92 26.01
CA GLU A 272 2.26 10.37 27.35
C GLU A 272 2.90 11.72 27.71
N GLU A 273 4.21 11.89 27.46
CA GLU A 273 4.93 13.15 27.71
C GLU A 273 4.37 14.31 26.87
N ALA A 274 4.05 14.07 25.60
CA ALA A 274 3.52 15.10 24.71
C ALA A 274 2.05 15.43 24.97
N GLY A 275 1.28 14.45 25.45
CA GLY A 275 -0.16 14.52 25.65
C GLY A 275 -0.95 14.32 24.35
N VAL A 276 -1.92 13.41 24.40
CA VAL A 276 -2.76 13.03 23.25
C VAL A 276 -3.49 14.24 22.65
N GLU A 277 -4.01 15.14 23.49
CA GLU A 277 -4.71 16.36 23.05
C GLU A 277 -3.82 17.31 22.24
N ALA A 278 -2.55 17.46 22.64
CA ALA A 278 -1.61 18.33 21.93
C ALA A 278 -1.21 17.72 20.56
N ILE A 279 -1.02 16.40 20.52
CA ILE A 279 -0.77 15.65 19.28
C ILE A 279 -1.98 15.76 18.35
N ALA A 280 -3.18 15.46 18.85
CA ALA A 280 -4.43 15.51 18.10
C ALA A 280 -4.70 16.90 17.54
N GLY A 281 -4.52 17.96 18.35
CA GLY A 281 -4.70 19.34 17.91
C GLY A 281 -3.76 19.73 16.78
N ARG A 282 -2.50 19.29 16.83
CA ARG A 282 -1.53 19.56 15.75
C ARG A 282 -1.86 18.79 14.48
N ILE A 283 -2.28 17.53 14.59
CA ILE A 283 -2.74 16.73 13.45
C ILE A 283 -3.94 17.39 12.78
N ALA A 284 -4.94 17.83 13.56
CA ALA A 284 -6.12 18.51 13.05
C ALA A 284 -5.76 19.79 12.28
N GLU A 285 -4.81 20.58 12.79
CA GLU A 285 -4.28 21.77 12.11
C GLU A 285 -3.63 21.41 10.76
N ARG A 286 -2.79 20.36 10.71
CA ARG A 286 -2.18 19.91 9.45
C ARG A 286 -3.20 19.39 8.45
N VAL A 287 -4.22 18.67 8.92
CA VAL A 287 -5.31 18.18 8.07
C VAL A 287 -6.11 19.35 7.49
N GLY A 288 -6.40 20.39 8.28
CA GLY A 288 -7.11 21.58 7.80
C GLY A 288 -6.35 22.33 6.71
N GLU A 289 -5.04 22.53 6.89
CA GLU A 289 -4.20 23.16 5.85
C GLU A 289 -4.17 22.33 4.54
N LEU A 290 -4.12 21.00 4.64
CA LEU A 290 -4.15 20.13 3.46
C LEU A 290 -5.52 20.11 2.78
N GLU A 291 -6.60 20.18 3.56
CA GLU A 291 -7.96 20.32 3.04
C GLU A 291 -8.13 21.61 2.24
N GLU A 292 -7.72 22.76 2.80
CA GLU A 292 -7.74 24.05 2.08
C GLU A 292 -6.98 23.98 0.76
N VAL A 293 -5.83 23.28 0.73
CA VAL A 293 -5.07 23.07 -0.50
C VAL A 293 -5.87 22.25 -1.51
N VAL A 294 -6.43 21.11 -1.10
CA VAL A 294 -7.21 20.22 -1.95
C VAL A 294 -8.42 20.95 -2.54
N GLU A 295 -9.16 21.69 -1.73
CA GLU A 295 -10.33 22.46 -2.18
C GLU A 295 -9.92 23.59 -3.15
N SER A 296 -8.80 24.27 -2.88
CA SER A 296 -8.33 25.39 -3.72
C SER A 296 -7.96 24.98 -5.15
N VAL A 297 -7.67 23.70 -5.39
CA VAL A 297 -7.38 23.14 -6.72
C VAL A 297 -8.58 22.38 -7.32
N GLY A 298 -9.76 22.49 -6.70
CA GLY A 298 -10.99 21.86 -7.16
C GLY A 298 -11.15 20.39 -6.76
N GLY A 299 -10.37 19.89 -5.80
CA GLY A 299 -10.55 18.56 -5.24
C GLY A 299 -11.77 18.47 -4.31
N GLU A 300 -12.36 17.28 -4.21
CA GLU A 300 -13.52 17.00 -3.39
C GLU A 300 -13.13 16.10 -2.21
N VAL A 301 -13.41 16.55 -0.98
CA VAL A 301 -13.11 15.79 0.24
C VAL A 301 -14.14 14.68 0.44
N VAL A 302 -13.66 13.44 0.53
CA VAL A 302 -14.48 12.23 0.80
C VAL A 302 -14.64 12.00 2.30
N SER A 303 -13.68 12.45 3.10
CA SER A 303 -13.72 12.32 4.56
C SER A 303 -14.86 13.11 5.21
N ALA A 304 -15.47 12.55 6.26
CA ALA A 304 -16.51 13.24 7.03
C ALA A 304 -15.90 14.36 7.89
N VAL A 305 -15.96 15.60 7.43
CA VAL A 305 -15.31 16.79 8.02
C VAL A 305 -15.53 16.89 9.54
N GLU A 306 -16.78 16.82 10.00
CA GLU A 306 -17.16 16.98 11.43
C GLU A 306 -16.64 15.86 12.36
N ARG A 307 -16.31 14.69 11.80
CA ARG A 307 -15.86 13.52 12.56
C ARG A 307 -14.57 12.93 12.01
N ARG A 308 -13.71 13.77 11.44
CA ARG A 308 -12.46 13.34 10.85
C ARG A 308 -11.36 13.23 11.91
N ALA A 309 -10.64 12.11 11.91
CA ALA A 309 -9.38 11.94 12.61
C ALA A 309 -8.20 12.46 11.74
N GLY A 310 -7.01 11.88 11.88
CA GLY A 310 -5.81 12.31 11.14
C GLY A 310 -5.76 11.93 9.65
N ILE A 311 -6.87 11.52 9.02
CA ILE A 311 -6.89 11.03 7.64
C ILE A 311 -7.77 11.94 6.77
N LEU A 312 -7.19 12.44 5.68
CA LEU A 312 -7.86 13.21 4.63
C LEU A 312 -7.91 12.37 3.34
N ALA A 313 -9.10 11.90 2.99
CA ALA A 313 -9.39 11.24 1.73
C ALA A 313 -10.06 12.24 0.77
N PHE A 314 -9.60 12.28 -0.48
CA PHE A 314 -10.14 13.20 -1.48
C PHE A 314 -10.07 12.62 -2.90
N THR A 315 -10.92 13.13 -3.78
CA THR A 315 -10.88 12.93 -5.23
C THR A 315 -10.51 14.24 -5.92
N LEU A 316 -10.01 14.14 -7.15
CA LEU A 316 -9.76 15.31 -7.98
C LEU A 316 -10.54 15.13 -9.30
N PRO A 317 -11.69 15.80 -9.47
CA PRO A 317 -12.49 15.68 -10.68
C PRO A 317 -11.66 15.86 -11.96
N GLY A 318 -11.87 14.97 -12.93
CA GLY A 318 -11.10 14.95 -14.19
C GLY A 318 -9.77 14.20 -14.13
N HIS A 319 -9.34 13.73 -12.95
CA HIS A 319 -8.10 12.97 -12.78
C HIS A 319 -8.35 11.67 -12.01
N ALA A 320 -7.86 10.55 -12.55
CA ALA A 320 -7.90 9.27 -11.82
C ALA A 320 -6.98 9.33 -10.59
N ALA A 321 -7.32 8.60 -9.52
CA ALA A 321 -6.55 8.62 -8.28
C ALA A 321 -5.08 8.18 -8.50
N GLU A 322 -4.83 7.28 -9.44
CA GLU A 322 -3.49 6.85 -9.86
C GLU A 322 -2.68 8.01 -10.46
N GLN A 323 -3.31 8.89 -11.26
CA GLN A 323 -2.65 10.06 -11.84
C GLN A 323 -2.29 11.07 -10.76
N VAL A 324 -3.22 11.33 -9.83
CA VAL A 324 -2.97 12.19 -8.66
C VAL A 324 -1.84 11.62 -7.81
N GLY A 325 -1.86 10.31 -7.54
CA GLY A 325 -0.83 9.60 -6.81
C GLY A 325 0.54 9.69 -7.47
N ALA A 326 0.63 9.52 -8.79
CA ALA A 326 1.87 9.65 -9.55
C ALA A 326 2.43 11.09 -9.52
N ALA A 327 1.56 12.10 -9.61
CA ALA A 327 1.96 13.50 -9.49
C ALA A 327 2.51 13.82 -8.09
N LEU A 328 1.85 13.34 -7.03
CA LEU A 328 2.33 13.46 -5.65
C LEU A 328 3.68 12.75 -5.45
N ALA A 329 3.81 11.51 -5.94
CA ALA A 329 5.05 10.74 -5.83
C ALA A 329 6.22 11.41 -6.58
N THR A 330 5.98 11.98 -7.76
CA THR A 330 6.97 12.76 -8.53
C THR A 330 7.43 14.00 -7.76
N ALA A 331 6.55 14.59 -6.94
CA ALA A 331 6.90 15.69 -6.05
C ALA A 331 7.53 15.23 -4.72
N GLY A 332 7.81 13.94 -4.54
CA GLY A 332 8.39 13.38 -3.32
C GLY A 332 7.39 13.24 -2.16
N ILE A 333 6.08 13.24 -2.45
CA ILE A 333 5.01 13.12 -1.46
C ILE A 333 4.55 11.67 -1.38
N ALA A 334 4.67 11.07 -0.20
CA ALA A 334 4.19 9.72 0.08
C ALA A 334 2.73 9.79 0.53
N ALA A 335 1.83 9.16 -0.23
CA ALA A 335 0.41 9.07 0.04
C ALA A 335 -0.10 7.65 -0.26
N THR A 336 -1.26 7.30 0.31
CA THR A 336 -1.96 6.08 -0.10
C THR A 336 -2.88 6.39 -1.27
N VAL A 337 -2.78 5.62 -2.34
CA VAL A 337 -3.65 5.71 -3.51
C VAL A 337 -4.60 4.52 -3.51
N ARG A 338 -5.89 4.79 -3.67
CA ARG A 338 -6.93 3.78 -3.89
C ARG A 338 -7.68 4.13 -5.16
N PRO A 339 -8.29 3.16 -5.87
CA PRO A 339 -9.05 3.45 -7.08
C PRO A 339 -10.12 4.54 -6.88
N GLU A 340 -10.68 4.63 -5.67
CA GLU A 340 -11.79 5.53 -5.35
C GLU A 340 -11.34 6.90 -4.85
N HIS A 341 -10.13 7.04 -4.28
CA HIS A 341 -9.63 8.29 -3.70
C HIS A 341 -8.13 8.23 -3.39
N VAL A 342 -7.52 9.41 -3.23
CA VAL A 342 -6.20 9.57 -2.62
C VAL A 342 -6.36 9.87 -1.13
N ARG A 343 -5.49 9.31 -0.31
CA ARG A 343 -5.49 9.46 1.14
C ARG A 343 -4.18 10.06 1.63
N LEU A 344 -4.28 11.25 2.24
CA LEU A 344 -3.22 11.90 2.99
C LEU A 344 -3.47 11.69 4.49
N SER A 345 -2.41 11.41 5.22
CA SER A 345 -2.45 11.19 6.66
C SER A 345 -1.22 11.82 7.27
N PRO A 346 -1.25 13.13 7.62
CA PRO A 346 -0.16 13.79 8.33
C PRO A 346 -0.06 13.32 9.79
N HIS A 347 1.03 13.67 10.45
CA HIS A 347 1.20 13.56 11.90
C HIS A 347 1.51 14.93 12.51
N ALA A 348 1.61 15.01 13.84
CA ALA A 348 1.94 16.24 14.54
C ALA A 348 3.34 16.79 14.19
N SER A 349 4.25 15.92 13.76
CA SER A 349 5.58 16.27 13.26
C SER A 349 5.60 16.74 11.79
N THR A 350 4.50 16.58 11.04
CA THR A 350 4.43 17.06 9.65
C THR A 350 4.61 18.59 9.64
N PRO A 351 5.56 19.13 8.87
CA PRO A 351 5.82 20.57 8.84
C PRO A 351 4.75 21.32 8.04
N ALA A 352 4.59 22.62 8.31
CA ALA A 352 3.65 23.48 7.58
C ALA A 352 3.98 23.64 6.10
N SER A 353 5.26 23.55 5.75
CA SER A 353 5.71 23.60 4.34
C SER A 353 5.16 22.45 3.49
N THR A 354 4.68 21.36 4.10
CA THR A 354 4.08 20.24 3.38
C THR A 354 2.83 20.65 2.60
N ALA A 355 2.03 21.58 3.12
CA ALA A 355 0.85 22.09 2.41
C ALA A 355 1.21 22.71 1.05
N GLU A 356 2.30 23.49 1.00
CA GLU A 356 2.78 24.12 -0.24
C GLU A 356 3.41 23.12 -1.22
N LEU A 357 4.02 22.03 -0.72
CA LEU A 357 4.47 20.92 -1.57
C LEU A 357 3.28 20.23 -2.25
N VAL A 358 2.23 19.93 -1.48
CA VAL A 358 0.99 19.34 -2.02
C VAL A 358 0.32 20.29 -3.00
N ARG A 359 0.21 21.59 -2.68
CA ARG A 359 -0.33 22.61 -3.57
C ARG A 359 0.39 22.63 -4.90
N THR A 360 1.72 22.71 -4.86
CA THR A 360 2.54 22.74 -6.08
C THR A 360 2.35 21.48 -6.93
N ALA A 361 2.26 20.31 -6.30
CA ALA A 361 2.06 19.05 -7.00
C ALA A 361 0.68 18.98 -7.67
N LEU A 362 -0.38 19.35 -6.97
CA LEU A 362 -1.74 19.32 -7.50
C LEU A 362 -1.99 20.42 -8.54
N GLU A 363 -1.47 21.63 -8.34
CA GLU A 363 -1.58 22.71 -9.32
C GLU A 363 -0.87 22.37 -10.65
N ARG A 364 0.25 21.64 -10.60
CA ARG A 364 0.91 21.17 -11.83
C ARG A 364 0.06 20.17 -12.61
N LEU A 365 -0.76 19.40 -11.90
CA LEU A 365 -1.67 18.43 -12.50
C LEU A 365 -2.92 19.10 -13.08
N THR A 366 -3.47 20.10 -12.38
CA THR A 366 -4.72 20.78 -12.77
C THR A 366 -4.52 21.95 -13.74
N LYS A 367 -3.33 22.56 -13.78
CA LYS A 367 -3.04 23.60 -14.76
C LYS A 367 -2.88 22.95 -16.14
N PRO A 368 -3.65 23.37 -17.15
CA PRO A 368 -3.44 22.89 -18.51
C PRO A 368 -2.02 23.26 -18.92
N VAL A 369 -1.23 22.25 -19.31
CA VAL A 369 -0.07 22.50 -20.15
C VAL A 369 -0.64 23.11 -21.43
N ARG A 370 -0.53 24.43 -21.58
CA ARG A 370 -0.81 25.11 -22.85
C ARG A 370 0.22 24.62 -23.85
N PHE A 371 -0.08 23.52 -24.52
CA PHE A 371 0.52 23.28 -25.83
C PHE A 371 0.03 24.42 -26.72
N PHE A 372 0.94 25.07 -27.43
CA PHE A 372 0.53 25.97 -28.50
C PHE A 372 -0.34 25.17 -29.47
N GLU A 373 -1.63 25.48 -29.54
CA GLU A 373 -2.47 25.03 -30.65
C GLU A 373 -1.91 25.67 -31.92
N ALA A 374 -1.10 24.91 -32.66
CA ALA A 374 -0.87 25.22 -34.04
C ALA A 374 -2.18 24.95 -34.81
N PRO A 375 -2.54 25.76 -35.81
CA PRO A 375 -3.73 25.50 -36.62
C PRO A 375 -3.59 24.12 -37.26
N VAL A 376 -4.49 23.19 -36.93
CA VAL A 376 -4.53 21.88 -37.58
C VAL A 376 -5.04 22.09 -39.01
N VAL A 377 -4.13 21.98 -39.97
CA VAL A 377 -4.49 21.90 -41.39
C VAL A 377 -5.07 20.51 -41.63
N ALA A 378 -6.38 20.44 -41.81
CA ALA A 378 -7.09 19.22 -42.13
C ALA A 378 -6.76 18.75 -43.56
N SER A 379 -5.67 17.99 -43.73
CA SER A 379 -5.49 17.09 -44.90
C SER A 379 -4.33 16.10 -44.82
N ALA A 380 -3.58 16.01 -43.72
CA ALA A 380 -2.42 15.12 -43.64
C ALA A 380 -2.85 13.69 -43.28
N THR A 381 -2.41 12.69 -44.05
CA THR A 381 -2.56 11.28 -43.65
C THR A 381 -1.70 11.00 -42.40
N SER A 382 -2.01 9.97 -41.60
CA SER A 382 -1.24 9.66 -40.38
C SER A 382 0.26 9.49 -40.63
N GLY A 383 0.66 9.04 -41.83
CA GLY A 383 2.06 8.96 -42.26
C GLY A 383 2.72 10.33 -42.53
N ASP A 384 1.95 11.32 -43.00
CA ASP A 384 2.45 12.68 -43.25
C ASP A 384 2.74 13.41 -41.93
N LEU A 385 1.91 13.17 -40.90
CA LEU A 385 2.10 13.72 -39.55
C LEU A 385 3.39 13.22 -38.89
N LEU A 386 3.65 11.91 -38.96
CA LEU A 386 4.87 11.33 -38.40
C LEU A 386 6.12 11.76 -39.19
N THR A 387 6.01 11.85 -40.53
CA THR A 387 7.11 12.34 -41.37
C THR A 387 7.50 13.79 -41.00
N ALA A 388 6.52 14.64 -40.67
CA ALA A 388 6.77 16.00 -40.23
C ALA A 388 7.53 16.10 -38.89
N LEU A 389 7.52 15.05 -38.07
CA LEU A 389 8.22 15.01 -36.78
C LEU A 389 9.66 14.50 -36.87
N VAL A 390 10.08 13.95 -38.00
CA VAL A 390 11.47 13.46 -38.21
C VAL A 390 12.52 14.55 -37.93
N PRO A 391 12.39 15.81 -38.42
CA PRO A 391 13.34 16.87 -38.08
C PRO A 391 13.41 17.17 -36.57
N ALA A 392 12.28 17.05 -35.86
CA ALA A 392 12.22 17.28 -34.42
C ALA A 392 13.01 16.22 -33.63
N VAL A 393 12.98 14.96 -34.06
CA VAL A 393 13.80 13.88 -33.47
C VAL A 393 15.29 14.27 -33.47
N HIS A 394 15.80 14.72 -34.62
CA HIS A 394 17.19 15.13 -34.75
C HIS A 394 17.52 16.38 -33.95
N ALA A 395 16.65 17.39 -33.95
CA ALA A 395 16.84 18.63 -33.18
C ALA A 395 16.84 18.38 -31.67
N LEU A 396 15.93 17.54 -31.18
CA LEU A 396 15.83 17.17 -29.76
C LEU A 396 17.07 16.39 -29.32
N ALA A 397 17.51 15.40 -30.07
CA ALA A 397 18.73 14.66 -29.75
C ALA A 397 19.96 15.57 -29.73
N ALA A 398 20.08 16.50 -30.69
CA ALA A 398 21.17 17.47 -30.73
C ALA A 398 21.17 18.40 -29.51
N MET A 399 19.99 18.85 -29.07
CA MET A 399 19.84 19.69 -27.87
C MET A 399 20.19 18.94 -26.59
N LEU A 400 19.75 17.69 -26.46
CA LEU A 400 19.99 16.86 -25.28
C LEU A 400 21.47 16.48 -25.12
N GLY A 401 22.22 16.46 -26.22
CA GLY A 401 23.65 16.19 -26.23
C GLY A 401 23.99 14.70 -26.09
N PRO A 402 25.30 14.37 -25.98
CA PRO A 402 25.78 12.99 -25.95
C PRO A 402 25.17 12.15 -24.81
N GLY A 403 25.00 10.84 -25.05
CA GLY A 403 24.41 9.92 -24.06
C GLY A 403 22.87 9.93 -24.03
N ASN A 404 22.24 10.52 -25.05
CA ASN A 404 20.81 10.48 -25.27
C ASN A 404 20.47 9.87 -26.63
N GLU A 405 19.28 9.33 -26.75
CA GLU A 405 18.71 8.79 -27.98
C GLU A 405 17.24 9.17 -28.07
N VAL A 406 16.81 9.67 -29.22
CA VAL A 406 15.42 10.01 -29.50
C VAL A 406 14.95 9.17 -30.68
N LEU A 407 13.77 8.56 -30.56
CA LEU A 407 13.19 7.68 -31.58
C LEU A 407 11.77 8.09 -31.89
N LEU A 408 11.37 7.87 -33.13
CA LEU A 408 9.99 7.98 -33.58
C LEU A 408 9.55 6.65 -34.18
N HIS A 409 8.45 6.13 -33.65
CA HIS A 409 7.79 4.93 -34.14
C HIS A 409 6.52 5.26 -34.93
N ASP A 410 6.30 4.51 -36.00
CA ASP A 410 5.06 4.45 -36.78
C ASP A 410 4.38 3.10 -36.48
N LEU A 411 3.22 3.14 -35.81
CA LEU A 411 2.52 1.92 -35.40
C LEU A 411 1.88 1.20 -36.59
N SER A 412 1.69 1.87 -37.72
CA SER A 412 1.19 1.21 -38.94
C SER A 412 2.24 0.30 -39.60
N ARG A 413 3.52 0.42 -39.22
CA ARG A 413 4.64 -0.35 -39.77
C ARG A 413 5.10 -1.50 -38.90
N LEU A 414 4.30 -1.89 -37.90
CA LEU A 414 4.62 -3.03 -37.06
C LEU A 414 4.96 -4.28 -37.89
N PRO A 415 6.06 -5.00 -37.58
CA PRO A 415 6.98 -4.78 -36.45
C PRO A 415 8.07 -3.71 -36.66
N ASP A 416 8.41 -3.36 -37.92
CA ASP A 416 9.48 -2.44 -38.35
C ASP A 416 9.11 -0.96 -38.14
N SER A 417 8.84 -0.63 -36.88
CA SER A 417 8.18 0.61 -36.50
C SER A 417 9.08 1.84 -36.45
N ILE A 418 10.41 1.70 -36.27
CA ILE A 418 11.30 2.87 -36.14
C ILE A 418 11.41 3.60 -37.48
N VAL A 419 10.88 4.82 -37.57
CA VAL A 419 10.93 5.66 -38.78
C VAL A 419 11.98 6.77 -38.69
N ALA A 420 12.39 7.16 -37.48
CA ALA A 420 13.51 8.04 -37.26
C ALA A 420 14.18 7.73 -35.92
N ILE A 421 15.50 7.89 -35.88
CA ILE A 421 16.30 7.76 -34.67
C ILE A 421 17.48 8.73 -34.74
N ALA A 422 17.81 9.35 -33.61
CA ALA A 422 18.97 10.20 -33.45
C ALA A 422 19.63 9.92 -32.09
N GLY A 423 20.92 9.61 -32.10
CA GLY A 423 21.66 9.04 -30.96
C GLY A 423 22.02 7.58 -31.19
N ASP A 424 22.88 7.04 -30.33
CA ASP A 424 23.49 5.72 -30.49
C ASP A 424 23.41 4.85 -29.20
N LEU A 425 22.60 5.29 -28.23
CA LEU A 425 22.57 4.70 -26.89
C LEU A 425 22.17 3.22 -26.87
N THR A 426 21.18 2.83 -27.68
CA THR A 426 20.66 1.45 -27.70
C THR A 426 21.16 0.64 -28.90
N GLY A 427 21.91 1.25 -29.82
CA GLY A 427 22.39 0.60 -31.05
C GLY A 427 21.30 0.24 -32.06
N ARG A 428 20.05 0.68 -31.85
CA ARG A 428 18.94 0.47 -32.79
C ARG A 428 19.07 1.36 -34.03
N THR A 429 18.39 0.99 -35.11
CA THR A 429 18.41 1.73 -36.38
C THR A 429 17.01 1.96 -36.94
N VAL A 430 16.88 2.88 -37.90
CA VAL A 430 15.65 3.03 -38.70
C VAL A 430 15.30 1.68 -39.35
N GLY A 431 14.02 1.32 -39.35
CA GLY A 431 13.50 0.02 -39.76
C GLY A 431 13.62 -1.06 -38.68
N GLY A 432 14.21 -0.76 -37.52
CA GLY A 432 14.26 -1.69 -36.39
C GLY A 432 12.91 -1.84 -35.68
N PRO A 433 12.75 -2.90 -34.89
CA PRO A 433 11.53 -3.13 -34.12
C PRO A 433 11.41 -2.20 -32.91
N MET A 434 10.20 -2.13 -32.36
CA MET A 434 10.02 -1.63 -31.00
C MET A 434 10.50 -2.64 -29.97
N THR A 435 10.59 -2.21 -28.72
CA THR A 435 10.93 -3.06 -27.59
C THR A 435 9.78 -3.96 -27.20
N ASP A 436 10.06 -5.00 -26.42
CA ASP A 436 9.05 -5.92 -25.89
C ASP A 436 8.05 -5.23 -24.96
N LEU A 437 8.50 -4.26 -24.16
CA LEU A 437 7.62 -3.44 -23.32
C LEU A 437 6.61 -2.66 -24.17
N LEU A 438 7.09 -1.92 -25.17
CA LEU A 438 6.24 -1.10 -26.04
C LEU A 438 5.30 -1.97 -26.88
N LEU A 439 5.77 -3.11 -27.39
CA LEU A 439 4.95 -4.06 -28.15
C LEU A 439 3.80 -4.62 -27.30
N GLY A 440 4.07 -4.98 -26.05
CA GLY A 440 3.04 -5.42 -25.11
C GLY A 440 2.02 -4.33 -24.79
N LEU A 441 2.44 -3.08 -24.66
CA LEU A 441 1.54 -1.94 -24.41
C LEU A 441 0.60 -1.68 -25.59
N VAL A 442 1.13 -1.71 -26.82
CA VAL A 442 0.33 -1.57 -28.04
C VAL A 442 -0.69 -2.71 -28.14
N ARG A 443 -0.27 -3.95 -27.86
CA ARG A 443 -1.16 -5.13 -27.88
C ARG A 443 -2.32 -5.04 -26.90
N ARG A 444 -2.07 -4.50 -25.70
CA ARG A 444 -3.07 -4.30 -24.65
C ARG A 444 -3.98 -3.09 -24.87
N GLY A 445 -3.72 -2.28 -25.90
CA GLY A 445 -4.45 -1.03 -26.16
C GLY A 445 -4.15 0.07 -25.12
N THR A 446 -3.18 -0.14 -24.25
CA THR A 446 -2.69 0.83 -23.27
C THR A 446 -1.77 1.82 -23.98
N THR A 447 -2.37 2.85 -24.56
CA THR A 447 -1.63 3.94 -25.24
C THR A 447 -1.26 5.07 -24.30
N GLN A 448 -1.29 4.86 -22.98
CA GLN A 448 -0.91 5.90 -22.01
C GLN A 448 0.58 6.21 -22.10
N ASP A 449 0.93 7.49 -21.95
CA ASP A 449 2.32 7.93 -21.99
C ASP A 449 3.08 7.41 -20.76
N LEU A 450 4.27 6.86 -20.98
CA LEU A 450 5.18 6.45 -19.92
C LEU A 450 6.28 7.49 -19.81
N THR A 451 6.40 8.16 -18.68
CA THR A 451 7.41 9.21 -18.52
C THR A 451 8.39 8.85 -17.42
N ASN A 452 9.67 9.15 -17.68
CA ASN A 452 10.76 9.10 -16.70
C ASN A 452 10.98 7.75 -16.00
N TYR A 453 10.69 6.63 -16.66
CA TYR A 453 10.91 5.29 -16.12
C TYR A 453 12.38 4.86 -16.26
N GLU A 454 12.84 3.92 -15.43
CA GLU A 454 14.21 3.40 -15.45
C GLU A 454 14.23 1.99 -16.05
N THR A 455 15.22 1.72 -16.90
CA THR A 455 15.47 0.42 -17.56
C THR A 455 16.98 0.21 -17.76
N HIS A 456 17.38 -0.86 -18.45
CA HIS A 456 18.78 -1.19 -18.73
C HIS A 456 19.04 -1.20 -20.24
N GLY A 457 20.12 -0.55 -20.65
CA GLY A 457 20.60 -0.61 -22.03
C GLY A 457 21.11 -2.00 -22.41
N PRO A 458 21.38 -2.23 -23.71
CA PRO A 458 21.98 -3.48 -24.20
C PRO A 458 23.30 -3.86 -23.51
N ASP A 459 24.03 -2.86 -23.01
CA ASP A 459 25.31 -3.00 -22.30
C ASP A 459 25.16 -3.11 -20.77
N GLY A 460 23.93 -3.18 -20.26
CA GLY A 460 23.60 -3.27 -18.84
C GLY A 460 23.67 -1.95 -18.08
N ARG A 461 24.01 -0.82 -18.73
CA ARG A 461 23.98 0.49 -18.07
C ARG A 461 22.54 0.94 -17.82
N ALA A 462 22.32 1.66 -16.72
CA ALA A 462 21.00 2.21 -16.41
C ALA A 462 20.63 3.32 -17.41
N ILE A 463 19.44 3.20 -17.98
CA ILE A 463 18.84 4.17 -18.90
C ILE A 463 17.56 4.69 -18.27
N ARG A 464 17.32 5.99 -18.43
CA ARG A 464 16.05 6.64 -18.13
C ARG A 464 15.31 6.90 -19.43
N SER A 465 14.07 6.43 -19.51
CA SER A 465 13.28 6.39 -20.73
C SER A 465 11.94 7.10 -20.56
N SER A 466 11.42 7.64 -21.65
CA SER A 466 10.06 8.17 -21.76
C SER A 466 9.49 7.82 -23.14
N THR A 467 8.24 7.41 -23.18
CA THR A 467 7.48 7.02 -24.37
C THR A 467 6.19 7.84 -24.40
N LEU A 468 6.04 8.69 -25.40
CA LEU A 468 4.85 9.50 -25.62
C LEU A 468 4.09 8.96 -26.84
N PHE A 469 2.82 8.59 -26.69
CA PHE A 469 2.00 8.13 -27.81
C PHE A 469 1.46 9.32 -28.61
N LEU A 470 1.70 9.29 -29.91
CA LEU A 470 1.19 10.27 -30.87
C LEU A 470 -0.15 9.79 -31.39
N ARG A 471 -1.15 10.67 -31.37
CA ARG A 471 -2.53 10.35 -31.73
C ARG A 471 -3.00 11.19 -32.89
N ASP A 472 -3.89 10.63 -33.70
CA ASP A 472 -4.63 11.40 -34.70
C ASP A 472 -5.77 12.22 -34.07
N ALA A 473 -6.54 12.90 -34.93
CA ALA A 473 -7.66 13.75 -34.53
C ALA A 473 -8.79 12.98 -33.84
N ASP A 474 -8.90 11.67 -34.07
CA ASP A 474 -9.92 10.80 -33.47
C ASP A 474 -9.41 10.15 -32.16
N GLY A 475 -8.20 10.51 -31.72
CA GLY A 475 -7.59 10.00 -30.49
C GLY A 475 -6.95 8.62 -30.63
N VAL A 476 -6.85 8.09 -31.85
CA VAL A 476 -6.24 6.78 -32.14
C VAL A 476 -4.72 6.94 -32.14
N ALA A 477 -4.00 6.07 -31.43
CA ALA A 477 -2.54 6.09 -31.44
C ALA A 477 -2.01 5.67 -32.81
N ILE A 478 -1.25 6.56 -33.44
CA ILE A 478 -0.65 6.36 -34.77
C ILE A 478 0.87 6.14 -34.70
N GLY A 479 1.50 6.57 -33.61
CA GLY A 479 2.96 6.52 -33.44
C GLY A 479 3.37 6.69 -31.98
N CYS A 480 4.66 6.68 -31.71
CA CYS A 480 5.17 7.13 -30.41
C CYS A 480 6.57 7.76 -30.53
N LEU A 481 6.83 8.75 -29.69
CA LEU A 481 8.13 9.42 -29.54
C LEU A 481 8.79 8.91 -28.27
N CYS A 482 9.97 8.32 -28.41
CA CYS A 482 10.74 7.78 -27.29
C CYS A 482 11.98 8.65 -27.03
N VAL A 483 12.30 8.91 -25.77
CA VAL A 483 13.52 9.59 -25.35
C VAL A 483 14.23 8.72 -24.31
N ASN A 484 15.47 8.35 -24.60
CA ASN A 484 16.33 7.54 -23.76
C ASN A 484 17.56 8.34 -23.36
N ARG A 485 17.99 8.22 -22.10
CA ARG A 485 19.16 8.92 -21.56
C ARG A 485 19.94 8.01 -20.62
N LEU A 486 21.27 8.07 -20.67
CA LEU A 486 22.13 7.46 -19.64
C LEU A 486 21.83 8.03 -18.24
N SER A 487 21.60 7.15 -17.28
CA SER A 487 21.38 7.51 -15.88
C SER A 487 22.70 7.46 -15.10
N ASP A 488 22.97 8.49 -14.29
CA ASP A 488 24.17 8.57 -13.43
C ASP A 488 23.99 7.88 -12.06
N GLY A 489 22.83 7.28 -11.80
CA GLY A 489 22.45 6.70 -10.51
C GLY A 489 22.39 5.17 -10.49
N ALA A 490 22.55 4.57 -9.31
CA ALA A 490 22.26 3.15 -9.10
C ALA A 490 20.77 2.88 -9.37
N PRO A 491 20.43 1.79 -10.09
CA PRO A 491 19.06 1.52 -10.51
C PRO A 491 18.14 1.37 -9.29
N LYS A 492 17.02 2.10 -9.29
CA LYS A 492 15.93 1.86 -8.32
C LYS A 492 14.89 0.97 -8.99
N ALA A 493 14.49 -0.10 -8.31
CA ALA A 493 13.44 -0.98 -8.81
C ALA A 493 12.11 -0.21 -8.89
N ASN A 494 11.79 0.33 -10.06
CA ASN A 494 10.44 0.75 -10.41
C ASN A 494 9.66 -0.48 -10.87
N GLY A 495 8.37 -0.57 -10.53
CA GLY A 495 7.52 -1.74 -10.75
C GLY A 495 7.14 -2.05 -12.21
N HIS A 496 7.99 -1.70 -13.18
CA HIS A 496 7.83 -2.06 -14.60
C HIS A 496 8.75 -3.25 -14.92
N GLU A 497 8.30 -4.14 -15.82
CA GLU A 497 9.15 -5.26 -16.26
C GLU A 497 10.39 -4.76 -17.00
N PRO A 498 11.55 -5.43 -16.86
CA PRO A 498 12.76 -5.09 -17.60
C PRO A 498 12.50 -5.09 -19.11
N GLU A 499 12.77 -3.96 -19.78
CA GLU A 499 12.64 -3.80 -21.23
C GLU A 499 13.93 -4.25 -21.93
N THR A 500 13.79 -4.85 -23.10
CA THR A 500 14.92 -5.27 -23.95
C THR A 500 14.92 -4.47 -25.25
N PHE A 501 16.12 -4.14 -25.73
CA PHE A 501 16.35 -3.36 -26.95
C PHE A 501 16.89 -4.28 -28.07
N PRO A 502 16.00 -5.01 -28.79
CA PRO A 502 16.41 -5.90 -29.86
C PRO A 502 16.99 -5.10 -31.05
N PRO A 503 18.07 -5.61 -31.69
CA PRO A 503 18.65 -4.96 -32.87
C PRO A 503 17.81 -5.18 -34.15
N ASP A 504 17.04 -6.27 -34.21
CA ASP A 504 16.22 -6.68 -35.36
C ASP A 504 15.01 -7.52 -34.92
N VAL A 505 14.05 -7.70 -35.84
CA VAL A 505 12.79 -8.43 -35.59
C VAL A 505 13.05 -9.89 -35.21
N ASP A 506 13.99 -10.56 -35.87
CA ASP A 506 14.31 -11.98 -35.60
C ASP A 506 14.85 -12.17 -34.18
N SER A 507 15.63 -11.21 -33.70
CA SER A 507 16.17 -11.18 -32.33
C SER A 507 15.06 -10.93 -31.30
N LEU A 508 14.10 -10.04 -31.61
CA LEU A 508 12.91 -9.84 -30.77
C LEU A 508 12.06 -11.12 -30.69
N GLN A 509 11.80 -11.76 -31.83
CA GLN A 509 11.02 -13.00 -31.88
C GLN A 509 11.67 -14.12 -31.06
N ARG A 510 12.97 -14.39 -31.28
CA ARG A 510 13.72 -15.40 -30.51
C ARG A 510 13.74 -15.09 -29.02
N PHE A 511 13.90 -13.82 -28.64
CA PHE A 511 13.87 -13.40 -27.25
C PHE A 511 12.50 -13.67 -26.59
N LEU A 512 11.41 -13.25 -27.24
CA LEU A 512 10.05 -13.45 -26.72
C LEU A 512 9.70 -14.94 -26.57
N ILE A 513 10.04 -15.75 -27.57
CA ILE A 513 9.84 -17.21 -27.53
C ILE A 513 10.67 -17.84 -26.41
N GLY A 514 11.97 -17.51 -26.34
CA GLY A 514 12.86 -18.02 -25.32
C GLY A 514 12.38 -17.69 -23.91
N ARG A 515 11.93 -16.45 -23.67
CA ARG A 515 11.35 -16.01 -22.40
C ARG A 515 10.10 -16.80 -22.04
N ALA A 516 9.17 -16.95 -22.99
CA ALA A 516 7.91 -17.65 -22.75
C ALA A 516 8.12 -19.17 -22.49
N VAL A 517 9.03 -19.80 -23.22
CA VAL A 517 9.41 -21.21 -23.03
C VAL A 517 10.12 -21.42 -21.69
N ALA A 518 11.07 -20.55 -21.33
CA ALA A 518 11.76 -20.60 -20.05
C ALA A 518 10.79 -20.45 -18.86
N LYS A 519 9.81 -19.54 -18.97
CA LYS A 519 8.76 -19.34 -17.96
C LYS A 519 7.88 -20.58 -17.77
N ALA A 520 7.66 -21.35 -18.83
CA ALA A 520 6.93 -22.63 -18.74
C ALA A 520 7.72 -23.73 -18.01
N GLY A 521 9.05 -23.61 -17.90
CA GLY A 521 9.92 -24.47 -17.09
C GLY A 521 10.03 -25.92 -17.57
N ILE A 522 9.63 -26.23 -18.81
CA ILE A 522 9.58 -27.59 -19.36
C ILE A 522 10.16 -27.57 -20.79
N PRO A 523 11.08 -28.49 -21.15
CA PRO A 523 11.56 -28.64 -22.52
C PRO A 523 10.42 -28.85 -23.53
N VAL A 524 10.52 -28.25 -24.73
CA VAL A 524 9.44 -28.22 -25.73
C VAL A 524 8.94 -29.62 -26.11
N ASP A 525 9.85 -30.57 -26.24
CA ASP A 525 9.58 -31.99 -26.54
C ASP A 525 8.78 -32.70 -25.45
N LEU A 526 8.84 -32.21 -24.21
CA LEU A 526 8.08 -32.71 -23.05
C LEU A 526 6.81 -31.90 -22.77
N MET A 527 6.53 -30.85 -23.55
CA MET A 527 5.36 -29.99 -23.33
C MET A 527 4.05 -30.68 -23.74
N LYS A 528 3.10 -30.76 -22.80
CA LYS A 528 1.70 -31.14 -23.07
C LYS A 528 0.89 -29.95 -23.58
N LYS A 529 -0.32 -30.18 -24.12
CA LYS A 529 -1.24 -29.12 -24.63
C LYS A 529 -1.33 -27.91 -23.70
N ARG A 530 -1.54 -28.14 -22.39
CA ARG A 530 -1.66 -27.06 -21.40
C ARG A 530 -0.43 -26.17 -21.27
N HIS A 531 0.78 -26.73 -21.45
CA HIS A 531 2.03 -25.98 -21.37
C HIS A 531 2.25 -25.17 -22.65
N LYS A 532 2.04 -25.78 -23.83
CA LYS A 532 2.12 -25.07 -25.13
C LYS A 532 1.07 -23.95 -25.22
N ALA A 533 -0.14 -24.16 -24.70
CA ALA A 533 -1.17 -23.12 -24.62
C ALA A 533 -0.79 -21.98 -23.66
N ALA A 534 -0.09 -22.27 -22.54
CA ALA A 534 0.42 -21.23 -21.66
C ALA A 534 1.51 -20.37 -22.32
N VAL A 535 2.41 -20.99 -23.09
CA VAL A 535 3.41 -20.27 -23.90
C VAL A 535 2.73 -19.36 -24.92
N VAL A 536 1.70 -19.85 -25.62
CA VAL A 536 0.95 -19.03 -26.59
C VAL A 536 0.24 -17.85 -25.90
N ARG A 537 -0.30 -18.03 -24.69
CA ARG A 537 -0.92 -16.94 -23.92
C ARG A 537 0.09 -15.85 -23.58
N GLU A 538 1.25 -16.24 -23.05
CA GLU A 538 2.33 -15.30 -22.73
C GLU A 538 2.75 -14.49 -23.96
N LEU A 539 2.89 -15.16 -25.11
CA LEU A 539 3.26 -14.51 -26.36
C LEU A 539 2.16 -13.58 -26.88
N ASP A 540 0.88 -13.92 -26.70
CA ASP A 540 -0.23 -13.02 -27.07
C ASP A 540 -0.29 -11.78 -26.19
N GLU A 541 -0.02 -11.89 -24.89
CA GLU A 541 0.06 -10.75 -23.97
C GLU A 541 1.27 -9.85 -24.25
N ALA A 542 2.39 -10.43 -24.70
CA ALA A 542 3.59 -9.72 -25.11
C ALA A 542 3.48 -9.08 -26.51
N GLY A 543 2.37 -9.27 -27.22
CA GLY A 543 2.16 -8.72 -28.56
C GLY A 543 2.92 -9.43 -29.68
N PHE A 544 3.46 -10.62 -29.43
CA PHE A 544 4.22 -11.41 -30.40
C PHE A 544 3.46 -11.62 -31.73
N PHE A 545 2.14 -11.82 -31.67
CA PHE A 545 1.31 -12.06 -32.85
C PHE A 545 0.98 -10.78 -33.67
N LEU A 546 1.45 -9.60 -33.24
CA LEU A 546 1.47 -8.40 -34.07
C LEU A 546 2.64 -8.40 -35.07
N ILE A 547 3.64 -9.26 -34.85
CA ILE A 547 4.78 -9.44 -35.74
C ILE A 547 4.35 -10.30 -36.93
N LYS A 548 4.70 -9.88 -38.14
CA LYS A 548 4.41 -10.63 -39.38
C LYS A 548 5.09 -12.00 -39.36
N ASP A 549 4.42 -13.02 -39.89
CA ASP A 549 4.90 -14.41 -40.02
C ASP A 549 5.27 -15.10 -38.68
N SER A 550 4.91 -14.49 -37.54
CA SER A 550 5.23 -14.97 -36.19
C SER A 550 4.62 -16.33 -35.86
N VAL A 551 3.45 -16.64 -36.42
CA VAL A 551 2.76 -17.93 -36.25
C VAL A 551 3.56 -19.08 -36.86
N ASP A 552 4.17 -18.86 -38.03
CA ASP A 552 4.98 -19.87 -38.70
C ASP A 552 6.27 -20.16 -37.92
N HIS A 553 6.91 -19.10 -37.43
CA HIS A 553 8.10 -19.20 -36.60
C HIS A 553 7.81 -19.94 -35.28
N LEU A 554 6.73 -19.58 -34.58
CA LEU A 554 6.34 -20.23 -33.32
C LEU A 554 5.92 -21.69 -33.51
N ALA A 555 5.25 -22.02 -34.62
CA ALA A 555 4.86 -23.38 -34.94
C ALA A 555 6.09 -24.30 -35.08
N GLY A 556 7.16 -23.80 -35.73
CA GLY A 556 8.45 -24.50 -35.81
C GLY A 556 9.10 -24.69 -34.45
N GLU A 557 9.17 -23.64 -33.63
CA GLU A 557 9.81 -23.67 -32.30
C GLU A 557 9.07 -24.56 -31.29
N LEU A 558 7.74 -24.66 -31.37
CA LEU A 558 6.94 -25.50 -30.48
C LEU A 558 6.69 -26.92 -31.01
N ASP A 559 7.22 -27.27 -32.18
CA ASP A 559 6.94 -28.54 -32.88
C ASP A 559 5.43 -28.84 -32.97
N VAL A 560 4.68 -27.89 -33.53
CA VAL A 560 3.23 -28.00 -33.76
C VAL A 560 2.86 -27.37 -35.11
N THR A 561 1.65 -27.66 -35.60
CA THR A 561 1.15 -27.02 -36.81
C THR A 561 0.65 -25.60 -36.54
N ARG A 562 0.66 -24.74 -37.57
CA ARG A 562 0.00 -23.40 -37.53
C ARG A 562 -1.43 -23.48 -37.00
N TYR A 563 -2.17 -24.50 -37.44
CA TYR A 563 -3.56 -24.73 -37.02
C TYR A 563 -3.69 -24.86 -35.51
N THR A 564 -2.76 -25.57 -34.86
CA THR A 564 -2.72 -25.72 -33.40
C THR A 564 -2.49 -24.40 -32.69
N ILE A 565 -1.62 -23.52 -33.22
CA ILE A 565 -1.38 -22.18 -32.65
C ILE A 565 -2.66 -21.33 -32.74
N TYR A 566 -3.33 -21.32 -33.90
CA TYR A 566 -4.61 -20.61 -34.04
C TYR A 566 -5.69 -21.16 -33.10
N ASN A 567 -5.72 -22.47 -32.90
CA ASN A 567 -6.68 -23.08 -31.98
C ASN A 567 -6.44 -22.62 -30.53
N TYR A 568 -5.18 -22.57 -30.08
CA TYR A 568 -4.85 -22.02 -28.75
C TYR A 568 -5.21 -20.54 -28.64
N LEU A 569 -4.92 -19.72 -29.66
CA LEU A 569 -5.29 -18.30 -29.67
C LEU A 569 -6.80 -18.08 -29.57
N ASN A 570 -7.59 -18.88 -30.29
CA ASN A 570 -9.05 -18.82 -30.22
C ASN A 570 -9.56 -19.23 -28.83
N GLU A 571 -9.02 -20.29 -28.24
CA GLU A 571 -9.35 -20.71 -26.86
C GLU A 571 -9.01 -19.59 -25.85
N ILE A 572 -7.86 -18.94 -26.00
CA ILE A 572 -7.39 -17.87 -25.08
C ILE A 572 -8.24 -16.60 -25.19
N ARG A 573 -8.60 -16.18 -26.40
CA ARG A 573 -9.35 -14.92 -26.64
C ARG A 573 -10.86 -15.07 -26.44
N ALA A 574 -11.36 -16.30 -26.34
CA ALA A 574 -12.76 -16.60 -26.01
C ALA A 574 -13.03 -16.68 -24.50
N THR A 575 -11.97 -16.63 -23.68
CA THR A 575 -12.02 -16.57 -22.22
C THR A 575 -11.79 -15.14 -21.77
#